data_AF-A0A511N1M2-F1
#
_entry.id   AF-A0A511N1M2-F1
#
_cell.length_a   1.000
_cell.length_b   1.000
_cell.length_c   1.000
_cell.angle_alpha   90.00
_cell.angle_beta   90.00
_cell.angle_gamma   90.00
#
_symmetry.space_group_name_H-M   'P 1'
#
loop_
_entity.id
_entity.type
_entity.pdbx_description
1 polymer ?
#
loop_
_entity_poly.entity_id
_entity_poly.type
_entity_poly.pdbx_seq_one_letter_code
_entity_poly.pdbx_strand_id
1 'polypeptide(L)'
;MSRFANLKKIIESPEAEPEVTLEAAQTPAAPEPVLAEPAPASSIPAAEPRRKRGRPEGKRSDPTFTGTTFYVEKSVLLDAQVKLLQEGKTRDVSEVVNGLLKLWTAGKVKL
;
A
#
# COMPACT_ATOMS: atom_id res chain seq x y z
N MET A 1 11.20 4.01 -37.68
CA MET A 1 11.12 2.58 -37.31
C MET A 1 10.30 2.44 -36.03
N SER A 2 9.15 1.75 -36.10
CA SER A 2 8.12 1.80 -35.05
C SER A 2 8.30 0.68 -34.02
N ARG A 3 8.37 1.04 -32.73
CA ARG A 3 8.61 0.13 -31.59
C ARG A 3 7.45 -0.83 -31.26
N PHE A 4 6.35 -0.74 -31.99
CA PHE A 4 5.12 -1.49 -31.74
C PHE A 4 4.98 -2.78 -32.56
N ALA A 5 5.96 -3.12 -33.39
CA ALA A 5 5.91 -4.33 -34.23
C ALA A 5 5.90 -5.65 -33.41
N ASN A 6 6.40 -5.62 -32.17
CA ASN A 6 6.56 -6.82 -31.34
C ASN A 6 5.33 -7.17 -30.48
N LEU A 7 4.30 -6.33 -30.42
CA LEU A 7 3.12 -6.58 -29.57
C LEU A 7 2.16 -7.62 -30.16
N LYS A 8 2.11 -7.77 -31.49
CA LYS A 8 1.23 -8.77 -32.13
C LYS A 8 1.70 -10.21 -31.92
N LYS A 9 3.01 -10.43 -31.75
CA LYS A 9 3.57 -11.77 -31.47
C LYS A 9 3.26 -12.30 -30.07
N ILE A 10 2.91 -11.42 -29.12
CA ILE A 10 2.68 -11.81 -27.72
C ILE A 10 1.25 -12.32 -27.49
N ILE A 11 0.30 -11.89 -28.32
CA ILE A 11 -1.12 -12.28 -28.18
C ILE A 11 -1.41 -13.65 -28.82
N GLU A 12 -0.54 -14.12 -29.70
CA GLU A 12 -0.78 -15.31 -30.55
C GLU A 12 -0.08 -16.59 -30.05
N SER A 13 0.43 -16.60 -28.82
CA SER A 13 0.94 -17.82 -28.16
C SER A 13 0.08 -18.21 -26.95
N PRO A 14 -0.94 -19.06 -27.13
CA PRO A 14 -1.64 -19.72 -26.04
C PRO A 14 -1.09 -21.14 -25.86
N GLU A 15 -0.10 -21.35 -24.98
CA GLU A 15 0.10 -22.61 -24.26
C GLU A 15 1.25 -22.47 -23.25
N ALA A 16 0.88 -22.27 -21.99
CA ALA A 16 1.69 -22.66 -20.84
C ALA A 16 0.73 -22.71 -19.65
N GLU A 17 -0.01 -23.81 -19.57
CA GLU A 17 -0.74 -24.18 -18.36
C GLU A 17 0.29 -24.56 -17.28
N PRO A 18 0.32 -23.93 -16.10
CA PRO A 18 0.86 -24.60 -14.95
C PRO A 18 -0.25 -25.49 -14.38
N GLU A 19 -0.15 -26.79 -14.66
CA GLU A 19 -0.85 -27.82 -13.88
C GLU A 19 -0.50 -27.62 -12.40
N VAL A 20 -1.50 -27.21 -11.63
CA VAL A 20 -1.47 -27.18 -10.16
C VAL A 20 -1.75 -28.60 -9.71
N THR A 21 -0.70 -29.40 -9.47
CA THR A 21 -0.85 -30.65 -8.73
C THR A 21 -0.98 -30.32 -7.24
N LEU A 22 -2.21 -30.45 -6.73
CA LEU A 22 -2.50 -30.51 -5.30
C LEU A 22 -2.20 -31.94 -4.82
N GLU A 23 -1.21 -32.13 -3.96
CA GLU A 23 -1.17 -33.31 -3.09
C GLU A 23 -0.66 -32.94 -1.71
N ALA A 24 -1.50 -33.23 -0.71
CA ALA A 24 -1.33 -32.92 0.68
C ALA A 24 -0.89 -34.17 1.46
N ALA A 25 -0.25 -33.90 2.60
CA ALA A 25 -0.22 -34.69 3.85
C ALA A 25 0.94 -35.69 4.11
N GLN A 26 1.79 -35.24 5.05
CA GLN A 26 2.15 -35.88 6.33
C GLN A 26 3.51 -36.61 6.52
N THR A 27 4.37 -35.91 7.28
CA THR A 27 5.21 -36.27 8.47
C THR A 27 6.22 -37.43 8.39
N PRO A 28 7.45 -37.24 8.94
CA PRO A 28 7.62 -37.53 10.38
C PRO A 28 8.56 -36.59 11.17
N ALA A 29 8.33 -36.60 12.49
CA ALA A 29 9.29 -36.45 13.60
C ALA A 29 9.88 -35.07 13.93
N ALA A 30 9.38 -34.51 15.03
CA ALA A 30 10.05 -33.52 15.88
C ALA A 30 11.36 -34.10 16.48
N PRO A 31 12.35 -33.23 16.75
CA PRO A 31 12.72 -33.02 18.15
C PRO A 31 12.96 -31.54 18.53
N GLU A 32 12.32 -31.19 19.65
CA GLU A 32 12.67 -30.28 20.75
C GLU A 32 13.16 -28.82 20.52
N PRO A 33 12.60 -27.85 21.28
CA PRO A 33 12.93 -26.43 21.17
C PRO A 33 14.14 -26.06 22.04
N VAL A 34 15.21 -25.57 21.41
CA VAL A 34 16.28 -24.88 22.15
C VAL A 34 15.95 -23.39 22.21
N LEU A 35 15.44 -22.96 23.37
CA LEU A 35 15.33 -21.56 23.79
C LEU A 35 16.72 -20.91 23.74
N ALA A 36 17.00 -20.12 22.71
CA ALA A 36 18.12 -19.20 22.69
C ALA A 36 17.68 -17.88 23.34
N GLU A 37 18.21 -17.61 24.52
CA GLU A 37 18.08 -16.38 25.29
C GLU A 37 18.62 -15.17 24.50
N PRO A 38 17.88 -14.04 24.38
CA PRO A 38 18.41 -12.87 23.69
C PRO A 38 19.43 -12.14 24.57
N ALA A 39 20.69 -12.12 24.14
CA ALA A 39 21.74 -11.29 24.73
C ALA A 39 21.32 -9.80 24.77
N PRO A 40 21.72 -9.03 25.79
CA PRO A 40 21.31 -7.63 25.93
C PRO A 40 21.82 -6.79 24.76
N ALA A 41 20.89 -6.11 24.09
CA ALA A 41 21.17 -5.21 22.98
C ALA A 41 22.15 -4.10 23.43
N SER A 42 23.34 -4.08 22.83
CA SER A 42 24.26 -2.95 22.98
C SER A 42 23.58 -1.69 22.43
N SER A 43 23.38 -0.70 23.29
CA SER A 43 22.84 0.61 22.91
C SER A 43 23.81 1.35 22.00
N ILE A 44 23.62 1.25 20.69
CA ILE A 44 24.28 2.14 19.73
C ILE A 44 23.59 3.51 19.87
N PRO A 45 24.34 4.61 20.12
CA PRO A 45 23.75 5.94 20.22
C PRO A 45 23.04 6.29 18.90
N ALA A 46 21.82 6.80 19.01
CA ALA A 46 20.97 7.16 17.88
C ALA A 46 21.65 8.28 17.07
N ALA A 47 22.32 7.89 15.99
CA ALA A 47 22.78 8.82 14.98
C ALA A 47 21.56 9.51 14.36
N GLU A 48 21.56 10.84 14.35
CA GLU A 48 20.53 11.63 13.69
C GLU A 48 20.33 11.13 12.25
N PRO A 49 19.07 10.97 11.78
CA PRO A 49 18.81 10.41 10.47
C PRO A 49 19.33 11.38 9.41
N ARG A 50 20.51 11.09 8.86
CA ARG A 50 20.99 11.69 7.62
C ARG A 50 19.91 11.49 6.58
N ARG A 51 19.26 12.58 6.11
CA ARG A 51 18.24 12.54 5.07
C ARG A 51 18.80 11.77 3.89
N LYS A 52 18.37 10.52 3.71
CA LYS A 52 18.80 9.68 2.59
C LYS A 52 18.29 10.38 1.33
N ARG A 53 19.21 10.75 0.44
CA ARG A 53 18.87 11.29 -0.87
C ARG A 53 18.04 10.23 -1.59
N GLY A 54 16.74 10.46 -1.72
CA GLY A 54 15.75 9.49 -2.17
C GLY A 54 14.40 10.14 -2.46
N ARG A 55 13.38 9.32 -2.76
CA ARG A 55 12.00 9.77 -3.00
C ARG A 55 11.55 10.70 -1.86
N PRO A 56 10.95 11.87 -2.15
CA PRO A 56 10.49 12.77 -1.11
C PRO A 56 9.57 12.04 -0.12
N GLU A 57 9.64 12.46 1.15
CA GLU A 57 8.78 11.95 2.20
C GLU A 57 7.32 12.10 1.77
N GLY A 58 6.58 10.98 1.84
CA GLY A 58 5.17 10.95 1.52
C GLY A 58 4.32 11.03 2.79
N LYS A 59 3.01 11.07 2.63
CA LYS A 59 2.04 11.09 3.73
C LYS A 59 2.20 9.95 4.76
N ARG A 60 2.87 8.85 4.38
CA ARG A 60 3.13 7.71 5.28
C ARG A 60 4.37 7.87 6.16
N SER A 61 5.30 8.75 5.79
CA SER A 61 6.51 9.04 6.57
C SER A 61 6.35 10.28 7.45
N ASP A 62 5.27 11.03 7.29
CA ASP A 62 4.95 12.19 8.10
C ASP A 62 4.25 11.76 9.41
N PRO A 63 4.81 12.09 10.60
CA PRO A 63 4.22 11.70 11.88
C PRO A 63 2.87 12.37 12.19
N THR A 64 2.48 13.40 11.45
CA THR A 64 1.19 14.09 11.61
C THR A 64 0.02 13.35 10.95
N PHE A 65 0.32 12.35 10.10
CA PHE A 65 -0.69 11.56 9.40
C PHE A 65 -0.75 10.13 9.96
N THR A 66 -1.96 9.68 10.27
CA THR A 66 -2.24 8.29 10.62
C THR A 66 -2.94 7.61 9.46
N GLY A 67 -2.43 6.44 9.04
CA GLY A 67 -3.09 5.61 8.04
C GLY A 67 -4.33 4.94 8.63
N THR A 68 -5.50 5.16 8.01
CA THR A 68 -6.77 4.55 8.44
C THR A 68 -7.46 3.92 7.23
N THR A 69 -8.10 2.77 7.45
CA THR A 69 -8.88 2.05 6.44
C THR A 69 -10.36 2.08 6.82
N PHE A 70 -11.23 2.41 5.88
CA PHE A 70 -12.67 2.44 6.06
C PHE A 70 -13.36 2.02 4.75
N TYR A 71 -14.61 1.61 4.86
CA TYR A 71 -15.42 1.25 3.70
C TYR A 71 -16.17 2.48 3.19
N VAL A 72 -16.23 2.60 1.86
CA VAL A 72 -17.01 3.62 1.14
C VAL A 72 -17.76 2.91 0.04
N GLU A 73 -18.94 3.41 -0.29
CA GLU A 73 -19.68 2.93 -1.46
C GLU A 73 -18.84 3.14 -2.74
N LYS A 74 -18.81 2.12 -3.60
CA LYS A 74 -17.99 2.11 -4.81
C LYS A 74 -18.36 3.26 -5.76
N SER A 75 -19.65 3.54 -5.89
CA SER A 75 -20.21 4.66 -6.68
C SER A 75 -19.62 6.00 -6.22
N VAL A 76 -19.71 6.27 -4.92
CA VAL A 76 -19.22 7.51 -4.29
C VAL A 76 -17.72 7.68 -4.50
N LEU A 77 -16.93 6.62 -4.36
CA LEU A 77 -15.47 6.69 -4.57
C LEU A 77 -15.13 7.01 -6.03
N LEU A 78 -15.81 6.39 -6.99
CA LEU A 78 -15.60 6.66 -8.41
C LEU A 78 -15.97 8.10 -8.76
N ASP A 79 -17.13 8.58 -8.31
CA ASP A 79 -17.58 9.94 -8.56
C ASP A 79 -16.62 10.97 -7.96
N ALA A 80 -16.11 10.71 -6.74
CA ALA A 80 -15.11 11.55 -6.11
C ALA A 80 -13.81 11.60 -6.91
N GLN A 81 -13.34 10.46 -7.43
CA GLN A 81 -12.14 10.41 -8.27
C GLN A 81 -12.32 11.16 -9.59
N VAL A 82 -13.49 11.04 -10.24
CA VAL A 82 -13.80 11.76 -11.46
C VAL A 82 -13.80 13.28 -11.22
N LYS A 83 -14.44 13.74 -10.14
CA LYS A 83 -14.43 15.16 -9.76
C LYS A 83 -13.02 15.68 -9.49
N LEU A 84 -12.20 14.93 -8.75
CA LEU A 84 -10.81 15.30 -8.51
C LEU A 84 -9.97 15.38 -9.78
N LEU A 85 -10.20 14.49 -10.75
CA LEU A 85 -9.53 14.56 -12.04
C LEU A 85 -9.93 15.81 -12.84
N GLN A 86 -11.20 16.23 -12.74
CA GLN A 86 -11.71 17.45 -13.39
C GLN A 86 -11.18 18.74 -12.75
N GLU A 87 -11.05 18.77 -11.41
CA GLU A 87 -10.47 19.91 -10.66
C GLU A 87 -8.96 20.05 -10.88
N GLY A 88 -8.30 19.01 -11.38
CA GLY A 88 -6.86 18.95 -11.58
C GLY A 88 -6.15 18.20 -10.45
N LYS A 89 -4.94 17.69 -10.74
CA LYS A 89 -4.17 16.77 -9.88
C LYS A 89 -3.54 17.44 -8.63
N THR A 90 -4.17 18.47 -8.07
CA THR A 90 -3.67 19.18 -6.90
C THR A 90 -4.04 18.51 -5.58
N ARG A 91 -5.10 17.69 -5.57
CA ARG A 91 -5.63 17.05 -4.36
C ARG A 91 -5.88 15.57 -4.59
N ASP A 92 -5.88 14.81 -3.50
CA ASP A 92 -6.24 13.40 -3.49
C ASP A 92 -7.46 13.13 -2.61
N VAL A 93 -7.97 11.90 -2.69
CA VAL A 93 -9.15 11.46 -1.92
C VAL A 93 -8.90 11.62 -0.42
N SER A 94 -7.68 11.33 0.05
CA SER A 94 -7.31 11.48 1.45
C SER A 94 -7.45 12.93 1.97
N GLU A 95 -7.10 13.93 1.16
CA GLU A 95 -7.30 15.33 1.50
C GLU A 95 -8.77 15.73 1.58
N VAL A 96 -9.60 15.23 0.65
CA VAL A 96 -11.05 15.48 0.66
C VAL A 96 -11.67 14.90 1.93
N VAL A 97 -11.36 13.65 2.24
CA VAL A 97 -11.87 12.96 3.44
C VAL A 97 -11.40 13.68 4.71
N ASN A 98 -10.13 14.06 4.78
CA ASN A 98 -9.61 14.84 5.91
C ASN A 98 -10.34 16.18 6.06
N GLY A 99 -10.63 16.88 4.96
CA GLY A 99 -11.43 18.10 4.95
C GLY A 99 -12.84 17.89 5.52
N LEU A 100 -13.52 16.83 5.09
CA LEU A 100 -14.85 16.47 5.59
C LEU A 100 -14.82 16.15 7.09
N LEU A 101 -13.84 15.38 7.55
CA LEU A 101 -13.66 15.06 8.97
C LEU A 101 -13.38 16.30 9.81
N LYS A 102 -12.57 17.25 9.30
CA LYS A 102 -12.33 18.54 9.96
C LYS A 102 -13.60 19.39 10.05
N LEU A 103 -14.42 19.41 9.01
CA LEU A 103 -15.70 20.14 9.02
C LEU A 103 -16.69 19.52 10.01
N TRP A 104 -16.75 18.19 10.08
CA TRP A 104 -17.60 17.47 11.02
C TRP A 104 -17.16 17.69 12.48
N THR A 105 -15.87 17.54 12.77
CA THR A 105 -15.32 17.78 14.13
C THR A 105 -15.44 19.24 14.57
N ALA A 106 -15.45 20.19 13.62
CA ALA A 106 -15.73 21.60 13.89
C ALA A 106 -17.24 21.91 14.04
N GLY A 107 -18.13 20.93 13.93
CA GLY A 107 -19.59 21.10 14.04
C GLY A 107 -20.24 21.83 12.85
N LYS A 108 -19.52 22.00 11.73
CA LYS A 108 -20.04 22.66 10.51
C LYS A 108 -20.87 21.73 9.63
N VAL A 109 -20.71 20.44 9.81
CA VAL A 109 -21.49 19.39 9.16
C VAL A 109 -22.07 18.51 10.26
N LYS A 110 -23.37 18.22 10.18
CA LYS A 110 -24.06 17.29 11.07
C LYS A 110 -24.35 16.03 10.26
N LEU A 111 -23.91 14.88 10.79
CA LEU A 111 -24.20 13.56 10.23
C LEU A 111 -25.52 13.02 10.80
#